data_AF-A0A1F9E2F7-F1
#
_entry.id   AF-A0A1F9E2F7-F1
#
_cell.length_a   1.000
_cell.length_b   1.000
_cell.length_c   1.000
_cell.angle_alpha   90.00
_cell.angle_beta   90.00
_cell.angle_gamma   90.00
#
_symmetry.space_group_name_H-M   'P 1'
#
loop_
_entity.id
_entity.type
_entity.pdbx_description
1 polymer ?
#
loop_
_entity_poly.entity_id
_entity_poly.type
_entity_poly.pdbx_seq_one_letter_code
_entity_poly.pdbx_strand_id
1 'polypeptide(L)'
;MRKPLRPTIDHSLLSPSGRVSERACKAALKREAEILFPPGYWTGVKTTEEIFQAKIDTLLHSAHNLRELAARGMAPKKHLKAAEEMEGEADRMRRKG
;
A
#
# COMPACT_ATOMS: atom_id res chain seq x y z
N MET A 1 15.54 -8.13 -55.74
CA MET A 1 16.21 -7.70 -54.50
C MET A 1 15.23 -6.88 -53.66
N ARG A 2 14.89 -7.31 -52.44
CA ARG A 2 14.02 -6.55 -51.53
C ARG A 2 14.86 -5.47 -50.84
N LYS A 3 14.52 -4.19 -51.03
CA LYS A 3 15.20 -3.07 -50.35
C LYS A 3 14.90 -3.15 -48.85
N PRO A 4 15.88 -2.93 -47.95
CA PRO A 4 15.61 -2.89 -46.52
C PRO A 4 14.70 -1.70 -46.23
N LEU A 5 13.53 -1.95 -45.63
CA LEU A 5 12.68 -0.89 -45.09
C LEU A 5 13.48 -0.19 -44.00
N ARG A 6 13.86 1.07 -44.24
CA ARG A 6 14.37 1.92 -43.17
C ARG A 6 13.23 2.13 -42.17
N PRO A 7 13.48 2.04 -40.86
CA PRO A 7 12.47 2.38 -39.88
C PRO A 7 12.15 3.87 -40.03
N THR A 8 10.99 4.16 -40.61
CA THR A 8 10.48 5.53 -40.72
C THR A 8 9.81 5.84 -39.39
N ILE A 9 10.36 6.80 -38.65
CA ILE A 9 9.70 7.32 -37.44
C ILE A 9 8.48 8.10 -37.92
N ASP A 10 7.32 7.83 -37.34
CA ASP A 10 6.13 8.64 -37.59
C ASP A 10 6.30 10.01 -36.94
N HIS A 11 6.71 10.98 -37.75
CA HIS A 11 6.97 12.35 -37.33
C HIS A 11 5.70 13.12 -36.93
N SER A 12 4.50 12.57 -37.17
CA SER A 12 3.23 13.17 -36.70
C SER A 12 3.09 13.16 -35.17
N LEU A 13 3.85 12.31 -34.48
CA LEU A 13 3.86 12.20 -33.02
C LEU A 13 4.87 13.17 -32.35
N LEU A 14 5.76 13.78 -33.13
CA LEU A 14 6.79 14.71 -32.66
C LEU A 14 6.34 16.15 -32.84
N SER A 15 6.56 17.00 -31.83
CA SER A 15 6.42 18.45 -32.04
C SER A 15 7.50 18.94 -33.03
N PRO A 16 7.33 20.12 -33.67
CA PRO A 16 8.34 20.68 -34.57
C PRO A 16 9.75 20.80 -33.98
N SER A 17 9.87 20.78 -32.64
CA SER A 17 11.14 20.78 -31.90
C SER A 17 11.80 19.40 -31.76
N GLY A 18 11.20 18.33 -32.31
CA GLY A 18 11.64 16.95 -32.10
C GLY A 18 11.39 16.43 -30.67
N ARG A 19 10.71 17.21 -29.82
CA ARG A 19 10.31 16.79 -28.49
C ARG A 19 8.92 16.18 -28.52
N VAL A 20 8.74 15.08 -27.80
CA VAL A 20 7.41 14.51 -27.53
C VAL A 20 6.59 15.54 -26.76
N SER A 21 5.35 15.78 -27.19
CA SER A 21 4.49 16.73 -26.49
C SER A 21 4.21 16.26 -25.05
N GLU A 22 4.04 17.20 -24.12
CA GLU A 22 3.71 16.87 -22.73
C GLU A 22 2.44 16.01 -22.64
N ARG A 23 1.46 16.27 -23.52
CA ARG A 23 0.23 15.47 -23.65
C ARG A 23 0.52 14.02 -24.03
N ALA A 24 1.40 13.79 -25.00
CA ALA A 24 1.77 12.45 -25.43
C ALA A 24 2.56 11.70 -24.34
N CYS A 25 3.46 12.39 -23.63
CA CYS A 25 4.18 11.82 -22.49
C CYS A 25 3.22 11.40 -21.36
N LYS A 26 2.29 12.29 -20.97
CA LYS A 26 1.25 11.96 -19.95
C LYS A 26 0.37 10.79 -20.37
N ALA A 27 0.00 10.72 -21.66
CA ALA A 27 -0.80 9.61 -22.18
C ALA A 27 -0.01 8.27 -22.17
N ALA A 28 1.28 8.29 -22.48
CA ALA A 28 2.14 7.10 -22.40
C ALA A 28 2.29 6.62 -20.96
N LEU A 29 2.62 7.52 -20.02
CA LEU A 29 2.73 7.20 -18.60
C LEU A 29 1.43 6.65 -18.02
N LYS A 30 0.27 7.17 -18.45
CA LYS A 30 -1.03 6.65 -18.01
C LYS A 30 -1.26 5.22 -18.50
N ARG A 31 -0.94 4.91 -19.75
CA ARG A 31 -1.03 3.55 -20.30
C ARG A 31 -0.08 2.60 -19.60
N GLU A 32 1.16 3.03 -19.35
CA GLU A 32 2.15 2.24 -18.62
C GLU A 32 1.70 1.96 -17.19
N ALA A 33 1.15 2.97 -16.49
CA ALA A 33 0.59 2.79 -15.16
C ALA A 33 -0.57 1.80 -15.13
N GLU A 34 -1.47 1.83 -16.13
CA GLU A 34 -2.58 0.88 -16.24
C GLU A 34 -2.10 -0.56 -16.53
N ILE A 35 -1.00 -0.74 -17.27
CA ILE A 35 -0.40 -2.04 -17.56
C ILE A 35 0.36 -2.59 -16.35
N LEU A 36 1.17 -1.76 -15.70
CA LEU A 36 2.01 -2.16 -14.57
C LEU A 36 1.21 -2.32 -13.28
N PHE A 37 0.17 -1.49 -13.10
CA PHE A 37 -0.65 -1.44 -11.91
C PHE A 37 -2.13 -1.59 -12.30
N PRO A 38 -2.55 -2.80 -12.73
CA PRO A 38 -3.94 -3.05 -13.07
C PRO A 38 -4.86 -2.73 -11.88
N PRO A 39 -6.15 -2.45 -12.13
CA PRO A 39 -7.13 -2.24 -11.07
C PRO A 39 -7.10 -3.43 -10.10
N GLY A 40 -6.84 -3.15 -8.82
CA GLY A 40 -6.66 -4.21 -7.82
C GLY A 40 -5.22 -4.43 -7.37
N TYR A 41 -4.20 -3.96 -8.12
CA TYR A 41 -2.79 -4.25 -7.86
C TYR A 41 -2.34 -3.83 -6.45
N TRP A 42 -2.72 -2.63 -6.01
CA TRP A 42 -2.39 -2.13 -4.67
C TRP A 42 -3.35 -2.63 -3.59
N THR A 43 -4.53 -3.07 -3.98
CA THR A 43 -5.55 -3.64 -3.10
C THR A 43 -5.49 -5.15 -3.19
N GLY A 44 -4.31 -5.74 -2.97
CA GLY A 44 -4.18 -7.18 -2.78
C GLY A 44 -5.30 -7.63 -1.86
N VAL A 45 -6.19 -8.49 -2.37
CA VAL A 45 -7.41 -8.89 -1.66
C VAL A 45 -6.95 -9.69 -0.46
N LYS A 46 -6.84 -9.01 0.68
CA LYS A 46 -6.48 -9.67 1.93
C LYS A 46 -7.56 -10.69 2.24
N THR A 47 -7.14 -11.90 2.57
CA THR A 47 -8.08 -12.91 3.03
C THR A 47 -8.74 -12.44 4.33
N THR A 48 -9.91 -13.00 4.65
CA THR A 48 -10.57 -12.72 5.93
C THR A 48 -9.68 -13.05 7.13
N GLU A 49 -8.85 -14.10 7.00
CA GLU A 49 -7.85 -14.51 7.99
C GLU A 49 -6.74 -13.46 8.16
N GLU A 50 -6.19 -12.93 7.06
CA GLU A 50 -5.17 -11.88 7.10
C GLU A 50 -5.70 -10.58 7.70
N ILE A 51 -6.94 -10.21 7.39
CA ILE A 51 -7.60 -9.04 7.97
C ILE A 51 -7.80 -9.26 9.48
N PHE A 52 -8.15 -10.48 9.88
CA PHE A 52 -8.34 -10.82 11.28
C PHE A 52 -7.02 -10.79 12.05
N GLN A 53 -5.98 -11.41 11.52
CA GLN A 53 -4.66 -11.41 12.11
C GLN A 53 -4.09 -9.98 12.23
N ALA A 54 -4.25 -9.16 11.19
CA ALA A 54 -3.82 -7.76 11.23
C ALA A 54 -4.50 -6.98 12.37
N LYS A 55 -5.78 -7.24 12.66
CA LYS A 55 -6.48 -6.61 13.79
C LYS A 55 -5.91 -7.07 15.13
N ILE A 56 -5.65 -8.36 15.31
CA ILE A 56 -5.01 -8.89 16.51
C ILE A 56 -3.65 -8.21 16.72
N ASP A 57 -2.84 -8.15 15.67
CA ASP A 57 -1.50 -7.54 15.73
C ASP A 57 -1.56 -6.05 16.09
N THR A 58 -2.55 -5.31 15.56
CA THR A 58 -2.73 -3.89 15.90
C THR A 58 -3.09 -3.69 17.37
N LEU A 59 -3.95 -4.54 17.93
CA LEU A 59 -4.32 -4.51 19.34
C LEU A 59 -3.10 -4.79 20.23
N LEU A 60 -2.34 -5.85 19.94
CA LEU A 60 -1.15 -6.20 20.71
C LEU A 60 -0.07 -5.11 20.63
N HIS A 61 0.15 -4.54 19.45
CA HIS A 61 1.10 -3.45 19.28
C HIS A 61 0.70 -2.21 20.10
N SER A 62 -0.58 -1.86 20.10
CA SER A 62 -1.08 -0.73 20.90
C SER A 62 -0.95 -0.99 22.41
N ALA A 63 -1.19 -2.21 22.88
CA ALA A 63 -1.01 -2.60 24.28
C ALA A 63 0.46 -2.49 24.72
N HIS A 64 1.39 -2.91 23.86
CA HIS A 64 2.82 -2.75 24.09
C HIS A 64 3.20 -1.27 24.27
N ASN A 65 2.73 -0.39 23.36
CA ASN A 65 3.01 1.04 23.44
C ASN A 65 2.46 1.65 24.74
N LEU A 66 1.27 1.22 25.20
CA LEU A 66 0.70 1.66 26.47
C LEU A 66 1.55 1.20 27.67
N ARG A 67 2.09 -0.02 27.64
CA ARG A 67 3.02 -0.51 28.67
C ARG A 67 4.32 0.29 28.69
N GLU A 68 4.87 0.65 27.53
CA GLU A 68 6.05 1.51 27.46
C GLU A 68 5.78 2.90 28.07
N LEU A 69 4.63 3.49 27.77
CA LEU A 69 4.22 4.77 28.38
C LEU A 69 4.09 4.67 29.89
N ALA A 70 3.50 3.57 30.39
CA ALA A 70 3.41 3.29 31.81
C ALA A 70 4.80 3.13 32.45
N ALA A 71 5.73 2.43 31.79
CA ALA A 71 7.11 2.25 32.24
C ALA A 71 7.89 3.56 32.30
N ARG A 72 7.57 4.50 31.39
CA ARG A 72 8.08 5.88 31.42
C ARG A 72 7.44 6.76 32.49
N GLY A 73 6.51 6.22 33.29
CA GLY A 73 5.84 6.93 34.38
C GLY A 73 4.65 7.79 33.97
N MET A 74 4.22 7.73 32.70
CA MET A 74 3.00 8.42 32.27
C MET A 74 1.78 7.66 32.78
N ALA A 75 0.98 8.29 33.64
CA ALA A 75 -0.29 7.79 34.20
C ALA A 75 -0.37 6.25 34.32
N PRO A 76 0.55 5.60 35.05
CA PRO A 76 0.86 4.18 34.88
C PRO A 76 -0.36 3.27 35.09
N LYS A 77 -1.18 3.55 36.11
CA LYS A 77 -2.40 2.78 36.39
C LYS A 77 -3.40 2.80 35.23
N LYS A 78 -3.54 3.93 34.53
CA LYS A 78 -4.49 4.07 33.42
C LYS A 78 -4.00 3.31 32.19
N HIS A 79 -2.72 3.47 31.86
CA HIS A 79 -2.14 2.82 30.69
C HIS A 79 -1.97 1.31 30.86
N LEU A 80 -1.64 0.82 32.07
CA LEU A 80 -1.62 -0.61 32.36
C LEU A 80 -3.00 -1.25 32.19
N LYS A 81 -4.05 -0.64 32.77
CA LYS A 81 -5.42 -1.11 32.63
C LYS A 81 -5.86 -1.13 31.15
N ALA A 82 -5.58 -0.06 30.41
CA ALA A 82 -5.90 0.00 28.99
C ALA A 82 -5.13 -1.05 28.17
N ALA A 83 -3.86 -1.32 28.49
CA ALA A 83 -3.08 -2.37 27.83
C ALA A 83 -3.68 -3.77 28.09
N GLU A 84 -4.08 -4.05 29.32
CA GLU A 84 -4.75 -5.32 29.69
C GLU A 84 -6.09 -5.51 28.96
N GLU A 85 -6.88 -4.44 28.81
CA GLU A 85 -8.13 -4.48 28.07
C GLU A 85 -7.92 -4.83 26.59
N MET A 86 -6.90 -4.24 25.95
CA MET A 86 -6.55 -4.48 24.55
C MET A 86 -5.97 -5.89 24.32
N GLU A 87 -5.14 -6.39 25.24
CA GLU A 87 -4.66 -7.79 25.20
C GLU A 87 -5.81 -8.78 25.39
N GLY A 88 -6.71 -8.50 26.33
CA GLY A 88 -7.90 -9.31 26.54
C GLY A 88 -8.82 -9.32 25.30
N GLU A 89 -8.90 -8.23 24.56
CA GLU A 89 -9.64 -8.18 23.29
C GLU A 89 -8.95 -8.99 22.18
N ALA A 90 -7.63 -8.86 22.05
CA ALA A 90 -6.83 -9.65 21.12
C ALA A 90 -6.99 -11.16 21.38
N ASP A 91 -6.95 -11.58 22.64
CA ASP A 91 -7.16 -12.98 23.03
C ASP A 91 -8.58 -13.48 22.74
N ARG A 92 -9.59 -12.64 22.98
CA ARG A 92 -10.99 -12.96 22.62
C ARG A 92 -11.16 -13.12 21.12
N MET A 93 -10.51 -12.27 20.32
CA MET A 93 -10.51 -12.42 18.86
C MET A 93 -9.81 -13.72 18.47
N ARG A 94 -8.61 -13.99 18.99
CA ARG A 94 -7.84 -15.20 18.67
C ARG A 94 -8.57 -16.52 18.97
N ARG A 95 -9.48 -16.54 19.95
CA ARG A 95 -10.30 -17.72 20.29
C ARG A 95 -11.57 -17.87 19.45
N LYS A 96 -11.98 -16.83 18.72
CA LYS A 96 -13.21 -16.79 17.91
C LYS A 96 -12.96 -16.97 16.41
N GLY A 97 -11.76 -16.62 15.93
CA GLY A 97 -11.28 -16.97 14.59
C GLY A 97 -10.80 -18.41 14.58
#